data_AF-A0A975STH6-F1
#
_entry.id   AF-A0A975STH6-F1
#
_cell.length_a   1.000
_cell.length_b   1.000
_cell.length_c   1.000
_cell.angle_alpha   90.00
_cell.angle_beta   90.00
_cell.angle_gamma   90.00
#
_symmetry.space_group_name_H-M   'P 1'
#
loop_
_entity.id
_entity.type
_entity.pdbx_description
1 polymer ?
#
loop_
_entity_poly.entity_id
_entity_poly.type
_entity_poly.pdbx_seq_one_letter_code
_entity_poly.pdbx_strand_id
1 'polypeptide(L)'
;MYAKKIIPAALALALVLAAGALSACSPTAGDSATSGATGQSTASAQSGTTAQSGATAKIGVIKKRPELLKDFEIKVPAQRVLELTVQADADKWTASIADPKVVEFIPGSADAAPTFKPLIEEGSTAVVLKDPAGNEIPFTLTVTPGAR
;
A
#
# COMPACT_ATOMS: atom_id res chain seq x y z
N MET A 1 -10.39 -47.47 -2.04
CA MET A 1 -10.23 -47.13 -0.61
C MET A 1 -8.79 -46.68 -0.40
N TYR A 2 -8.53 -45.37 -0.35
CA TYR A 2 -7.19 -44.82 -0.09
C TYR A 2 -7.20 -44.12 1.26
N ALA A 3 -6.25 -44.52 2.10
CA ALA A 3 -6.21 -44.21 3.52
C ALA A 3 -5.80 -42.75 3.78
N LYS A 4 -6.57 -42.14 4.69
CA LYS A 4 -6.49 -40.80 5.23
C LYS A 4 -5.22 -40.64 6.07
N LYS A 5 -4.32 -39.73 5.71
CA LYS A 5 -3.22 -39.28 6.60
C LYS A 5 -3.58 -37.90 7.16
N ILE A 6 -3.99 -37.91 8.43
CA ILE A 6 -4.21 -36.73 9.27
C ILE A 6 -2.86 -36.43 9.90
N ILE A 7 -2.31 -35.24 9.64
CA ILE A 7 -1.11 -34.74 10.32
C ILE A 7 -1.56 -33.60 11.24
N PRO A 8 -1.53 -33.77 12.57
CA PRO A 8 -1.71 -32.67 13.51
C PRO A 8 -0.33 -32.09 13.85
N ALA A 9 -0.08 -30.83 13.50
CA ALA A 9 1.16 -30.15 13.86
C ALA A 9 0.87 -28.80 14.50
N ALA A 10 0.82 -28.85 15.83
CA ALA A 10 1.27 -27.87 16.82
C ALA A 10 1.07 -26.38 16.51
N LEU A 11 0.02 -25.85 17.12
CA LEU A 11 -0.15 -24.46 17.52
C LEU A 11 1.00 -24.04 18.46
N ALA A 12 1.88 -23.14 18.01
CA ALA A 12 2.88 -22.48 18.86
C ALA A 12 2.54 -20.98 18.96
N LEU A 13 1.91 -20.62 20.08
CA LEU A 13 1.59 -19.26 20.47
C LEU A 13 2.84 -18.61 21.07
N ALA A 14 3.47 -17.67 20.37
CA ALA A 14 4.56 -16.86 20.91
C ALA A 14 4.06 -15.43 21.16
N LEU A 15 3.86 -15.12 22.43
CA LEU A 15 3.50 -13.81 22.96
C LEU A 15 4.80 -13.02 23.17
N VAL A 16 5.00 -11.91 22.46
CA VAL A 16 6.08 -10.96 22.76
C VAL A 16 5.48 -9.57 22.96
N LEU A 17 5.36 -9.18 24.23
CA LEU A 17 5.16 -7.81 24.64
C LEU A 17 6.49 -7.06 24.51
N ALA A 18 6.50 -5.96 23.78
CA ALA A 18 7.55 -4.94 23.88
C ALA A 18 6.90 -3.56 23.98
N ALA A 19 6.84 -3.04 25.21
CA ALA A 19 6.56 -1.65 25.51
C ALA A 19 7.86 -0.86 25.31
N GLY A 20 7.82 0.19 24.49
CA GLY A 20 8.95 1.09 24.22
C GLY A 20 8.50 2.55 24.37
N ALA A 21 9.21 3.29 25.20
CA ALA A 21 8.83 4.58 25.79
C ALA A 21 8.75 5.75 24.81
N LEU A 22 7.77 6.62 25.03
CA LEU A 22 7.68 7.98 24.47
C LEU A 22 8.72 8.87 25.17
N SER A 23 9.82 9.18 24.50
CA SER A 23 10.70 10.27 24.91
C SER A 23 10.16 11.59 24.38
N ALA A 24 9.62 12.37 25.31
CA ALA A 24 9.37 13.79 25.17
C ALA A 24 10.67 14.57 24.96
N CYS A 25 10.66 15.53 24.03
CA CYS A 25 11.53 16.69 24.10
C CYS A 25 10.87 17.86 23.35
N SER A 26 10.21 18.73 24.10
CA SER A 26 10.07 20.15 23.76
C SER A 26 11.08 20.88 24.63
N PRO A 27 11.87 21.81 24.07
CA PRO A 27 11.57 23.23 24.28
C PRO A 27 11.96 24.06 23.02
N THR A 28 11.52 25.28 22.78
CA THR A 28 11.77 26.50 23.57
C THR A 28 10.98 27.64 22.91
N ALA A 29 10.33 28.45 23.75
CA ALA A 29 9.77 29.74 23.38
C ALA A 29 10.86 30.74 22.98
N GLY A 30 10.67 31.44 21.87
CA GLY A 30 11.39 32.65 21.51
C GLY A 30 10.37 33.77 21.30
N ASP A 31 10.25 34.62 22.31
CA ASP A 31 9.47 35.86 22.31
C ASP A 31 10.32 37.01 21.72
N SER A 32 9.63 38.09 21.35
CA SER A 32 10.14 39.46 21.10
C SER A 32 10.71 39.75 19.69
N ALA A 33 10.44 40.86 19.01
CA ALA A 33 9.53 42.00 19.19
C ALA A 33 9.60 42.89 17.93
N THR A 34 8.58 43.76 17.76
CA THR A 34 8.70 45.16 17.29
C THR A 34 8.95 45.51 15.80
N SER A 35 7.91 46.14 15.24
CA SER A 35 7.83 47.35 14.39
C SER A 35 8.78 47.62 13.23
N GLY A 36 8.13 47.81 12.06
CA GLY A 36 8.33 49.01 11.23
C GLY A 36 9.11 48.80 9.93
N ALA A 37 8.44 48.99 8.80
CA ALA A 37 8.88 49.90 7.72
C ALA A 37 8.04 49.68 6.45
N THR A 38 7.37 50.76 6.05
CA THR A 38 6.97 51.09 4.68
C THR A 38 8.04 50.78 3.64
N GLY A 39 7.62 50.29 2.47
CA GLY A 39 8.31 50.59 1.22
C GLY A 39 8.46 49.43 0.25
N GLN A 40 7.85 49.62 -0.93
CA GLN A 40 8.47 49.39 -2.23
C GLN A 40 8.27 48.02 -2.90
N SER A 41 7.34 48.02 -3.85
CA SER A 41 7.27 47.08 -4.97
C SER A 41 8.63 46.89 -5.65
N THR A 42 9.04 45.63 -5.83
CA THR A 42 9.83 45.20 -6.98
C THR A 42 9.50 43.74 -7.29
N ALA A 43 9.24 43.49 -8.57
CA ALA A 43 8.85 42.21 -9.12
C ALA A 43 9.89 41.13 -8.81
N SER A 44 9.44 40.01 -8.24
CA SER A 44 10.21 38.77 -8.17
C SER A 44 9.57 37.77 -9.11
N ALA A 45 10.21 37.60 -10.27
CA ALA A 45 9.99 36.45 -11.13
C ALA A 45 10.44 35.19 -10.37
N GLN A 46 9.49 34.47 -9.79
CA GLN A 46 9.74 33.14 -9.26
C GLN A 46 9.30 32.12 -10.29
N SER A 47 10.23 31.81 -11.20
CA SER A 47 10.29 30.51 -11.85
C SER A 47 10.50 29.47 -10.76
N GLY A 48 9.41 28.86 -10.31
CA GLY A 48 9.38 27.72 -9.41
C GLY A 48 8.54 26.65 -10.07
N THR A 49 9.20 25.89 -10.94
CA THR A 49 8.86 24.55 -11.43
C THR A 49 7.41 24.13 -11.17
N THR A 50 6.58 24.24 -12.21
CA THR A 50 5.46 23.32 -12.37
C THR A 50 6.06 21.91 -12.29
N ALA A 51 5.98 21.30 -11.11
CA ALA A 51 6.12 19.86 -10.99
C ALA A 51 5.09 19.31 -11.95
N GLN A 52 5.61 18.86 -13.08
CA GLN A 52 4.93 18.15 -14.13
C GLN A 52 4.13 17.08 -13.41
N SER A 53 2.86 17.40 -13.15
CA SER A 53 1.83 16.42 -12.86
C SER A 53 1.81 15.61 -14.13
N GLY A 54 2.68 14.59 -14.15
CA GLY A 54 2.81 13.66 -15.24
C GLY A 54 1.41 13.15 -15.40
N ALA A 55 0.77 13.57 -16.49
CA ALA A 55 -0.49 13.05 -16.93
C ALA A 55 -0.27 11.55 -17.06
N THR A 56 -0.57 10.84 -15.97
CA THR A 56 -0.60 9.40 -15.91
C THR A 56 -1.83 9.10 -16.74
N ALA A 57 -1.63 8.90 -18.05
CA ALA A 57 -2.65 8.45 -18.98
C ALA A 57 -3.44 7.39 -18.24
N LYS A 58 -4.72 7.64 -17.90
CA LYS A 58 -5.48 6.84 -16.93
C LYS A 58 -5.23 5.37 -17.17
N ILE A 59 -4.30 4.78 -16.42
CA ILE A 59 -3.94 3.41 -16.67
C ILE A 59 -5.02 2.62 -15.97
N GLY A 60 -5.85 1.96 -16.78
CA GLY A 60 -7.04 1.26 -16.35
C GLY A 60 -6.84 0.47 -15.06
N VAL A 61 -7.88 0.48 -14.24
CA VAL A 61 -7.93 -0.23 -12.97
C VAL A 61 -8.62 -1.57 -13.20
N ILE A 62 -8.01 -2.65 -12.72
CA ILE A 62 -8.63 -3.97 -12.66
C ILE A 62 -9.25 -4.09 -11.27
N LYS A 63 -10.58 -4.20 -11.20
CA LYS A 63 -11.28 -4.36 -9.92
C LYS A 63 -11.52 -5.82 -9.61
N LYS A 64 -11.17 -6.27 -8.40
CA LYS A 64 -11.45 -7.62 -7.90
C LYS A 64 -11.95 -7.57 -6.46
N ARG A 65 -12.77 -8.55 -6.09
CA ARG A 65 -13.17 -8.73 -4.70
C ARG A 65 -12.19 -9.68 -3.99
N PRO A 66 -11.77 -9.41 -2.74
CA PRO A 66 -10.80 -10.24 -2.03
C PRO A 66 -11.16 -11.73 -1.96
N GLU A 67 -12.45 -12.06 -1.79
CA GLU A 67 -12.93 -13.45 -1.68
C GLU A 67 -12.70 -14.28 -2.93
N LEU A 68 -12.48 -13.65 -4.09
CA LEU A 68 -12.22 -14.33 -5.37
C LEU A 68 -10.73 -14.56 -5.63
N LEU A 69 -9.85 -14.07 -4.76
CA LEU A 69 -8.41 -14.18 -4.95
C LEU A 69 -7.85 -15.49 -4.38
N LYS A 70 -8.52 -16.04 -3.35
CA LYS A 70 -8.00 -17.16 -2.58
C LYS A 70 -7.63 -18.36 -3.46
N ASP A 71 -6.38 -18.79 -3.34
CA ASP A 71 -5.79 -19.93 -4.06
C ASP A 71 -5.79 -19.77 -5.60
N PHE A 72 -5.97 -18.54 -6.12
CA PHE A 72 -5.91 -18.23 -7.55
C PHE A 72 -4.60 -17.52 -7.94
N GLU A 73 -4.26 -17.64 -9.22
CA GLU A 73 -3.25 -16.79 -9.88
C GLU A 73 -3.94 -15.59 -10.55
N ILE A 74 -3.50 -14.38 -10.20
CA ILE A 74 -4.00 -13.12 -10.73
C ILE A 74 -2.96 -12.51 -11.66
N LYS A 75 -3.31 -12.36 -12.93
CA LYS A 75 -2.45 -11.73 -13.93
C LYS A 75 -2.78 -10.25 -14.05
N VAL A 76 -1.79 -9.41 -13.76
CA VAL A 76 -1.92 -7.95 -13.81
C VAL A 76 -0.90 -7.41 -14.81
N PRO A 77 -1.32 -6.73 -15.89
CA PRO A 77 -0.37 -6.07 -16.78
C PRO A 77 0.41 -4.97 -16.02
N ALA A 78 1.72 -4.84 -16.28
CA ALA A 78 2.64 -3.96 -15.54
C ALA A 78 2.20 -2.49 -15.43
N GLN A 79 1.36 -2.02 -16.36
CA GLN A 79 0.86 -0.65 -16.34
C GLN A 79 -0.44 -0.50 -15.53
N ARG A 80 -1.21 -1.58 -15.34
CA ARG A 80 -2.55 -1.55 -14.70
C ARG A 80 -2.43 -1.73 -13.19
N VAL A 81 -3.32 -1.07 -12.45
CA VAL A 81 -3.43 -1.25 -10.98
C VAL A 81 -4.55 -2.25 -10.69
N LEU A 82 -4.30 -3.16 -9.76
CA LEU A 82 -5.35 -4.03 -9.21
C LEU A 82 -5.94 -3.34 -7.97
N GLU A 83 -7.22 -2.98 -8.02
CA GLU A 83 -7.96 -2.38 -6.91
C GLU A 83 -8.89 -3.40 -6.27
N LEU A 84 -8.86 -3.46 -4.94
CA LEU A 84 -9.73 -4.34 -4.17
C LEU A 84 -11.07 -3.67 -3.91
N THR A 85 -12.15 -4.29 -4.37
CA THR A 85 -13.51 -3.88 -4.02
C THR A 85 -13.86 -4.45 -2.65
N VAL A 86 -13.66 -3.64 -1.61
CA VAL A 86 -13.97 -3.96 -0.21
C VAL A 86 -15.22 -3.23 0.25
N GLN A 87 -15.97 -3.81 1.19
CA GLN A 87 -17.25 -3.24 1.65
C GLN A 87 -17.08 -2.18 2.74
N ALA A 88 -16.07 -2.34 3.60
CA ALA A 88 -15.78 -1.46 4.73
C ALA A 88 -14.31 -1.62 5.16
N ASP A 89 -13.86 -0.74 6.07
CA ASP A 89 -12.56 -0.83 6.74
C ASP A 89 -11.37 -0.94 5.77
N ALA A 90 -11.42 -0.18 4.66
CA ALA A 90 -10.41 -0.23 3.61
C ALA A 90 -8.98 0.02 4.14
N ASP A 91 -8.84 0.85 5.16
CA ASP A 91 -7.60 1.18 5.87
C ASP A 91 -7.03 0.03 6.72
N LYS A 92 -7.83 -0.99 7.05
CA LYS A 92 -7.41 -2.11 7.90
C LYS A 92 -6.91 -3.32 7.12
N TRP A 93 -7.03 -3.32 5.80
CA TRP A 93 -6.49 -4.37 4.95
C TRP A 93 -4.97 -4.27 4.88
N THR A 94 -4.28 -5.40 5.03
CA THR A 94 -2.82 -5.48 4.94
C THR A 94 -2.40 -6.62 4.03
N ALA A 95 -1.20 -6.56 3.45
CA ALA A 95 -0.68 -7.63 2.62
C ALA A 95 0.77 -7.93 2.97
N SER A 96 1.11 -9.22 2.95
CA SER A 96 2.49 -9.71 2.95
C SER A 96 2.84 -10.18 1.55
N ILE A 97 3.90 -9.63 0.97
CA ILE A 97 4.33 -9.93 -0.41
C ILE A 97 5.70 -10.61 -0.33
N ALA A 98 5.82 -11.78 -0.94
CA ALA A 98 7.08 -12.55 -0.91
C ALA A 98 8.22 -11.86 -1.66
N ASP A 99 7.93 -11.23 -2.80
CA ASP A 99 8.87 -10.41 -3.55
C ASP A 99 8.34 -8.97 -3.75
N PRO A 100 8.76 -8.01 -2.91
CA PRO A 100 8.31 -6.62 -2.99
C PRO A 100 8.89 -5.85 -4.19
N LYS A 101 9.75 -6.46 -5.02
CA LYS A 101 10.24 -5.84 -6.25
C LYS A 101 9.27 -5.99 -7.43
N VAL A 102 8.37 -6.97 -7.36
CA VAL A 102 7.37 -7.26 -8.41
C VAL A 102 6.11 -6.40 -8.23
N VAL A 103 5.64 -6.25 -7.00
CA VAL A 103 4.39 -5.53 -6.70
C VAL A 103 4.48 -4.83 -5.36
N GLU A 104 3.82 -3.69 -5.27
CA GLU A 104 3.61 -2.92 -4.04
C GLU A 104 2.14 -3.00 -3.62
N PHE A 105 1.90 -3.24 -2.33
CA PHE A 105 0.56 -3.08 -1.75
C PHE A 105 0.43 -1.70 -1.11
N ILE A 106 -0.58 -0.97 -1.53
CA ILE A 106 -0.95 0.33 -0.97
C ILE A 106 -2.25 0.12 -0.17
N PRO A 107 -2.20 0.21 1.18
CA PRO A 107 -3.40 0.12 2.00
C PRO A 107 -4.47 1.14 1.58
N GLY A 108 -5.73 0.81 1.84
CA GLY A 108 -6.82 1.74 1.59
C GLY A 108 -6.87 2.88 2.61
N SER A 109 -7.87 3.73 2.45
CA SER A 109 -8.22 4.80 3.39
C SER A 109 -9.74 4.98 3.43
N ALA A 110 -10.24 5.98 4.14
CA ALA A 110 -11.67 6.31 4.14
C ALA A 110 -12.23 6.62 2.74
N ASP A 111 -11.39 7.14 1.84
CA ASP A 111 -11.79 7.60 0.50
C ASP A 111 -11.18 6.77 -0.64
N ALA A 112 -10.33 5.80 -0.32
CA ALA A 112 -9.60 5.01 -1.32
C ALA A 112 -9.61 3.52 -0.99
N ALA A 113 -9.83 2.70 -2.02
CA ALA A 113 -9.72 1.25 -1.90
C ALA A 113 -8.25 0.81 -1.79
N PRO A 114 -7.96 -0.34 -1.14
CA PRO A 114 -6.62 -0.92 -1.16
C PRO A 114 -6.24 -1.34 -2.57
N THR A 115 -4.98 -1.17 -2.93
CA THR A 115 -4.50 -1.48 -4.29
C THR A 115 -3.21 -2.28 -4.29
N PHE A 116 -3.03 -3.10 -5.32
CA PHE A 116 -1.76 -3.67 -5.71
C PHE A 116 -1.28 -2.97 -6.98
N LYS A 117 -0.12 -2.32 -6.88
CA LYS A 117 0.51 -1.60 -7.97
C LYS A 117 1.71 -2.43 -8.46
N PRO A 118 1.68 -2.95 -9.70
CA PRO A 118 2.86 -3.54 -10.29
C PRO A 118 4.03 -2.57 -10.32
N LEU A 119 5.21 -3.10 -10.13
CA LEU A 119 6.46 -2.36 -10.26
C LEU A 119 7.08 -2.63 -11.63
N ILE A 120 8.30 -2.14 -11.83
CA ILE A 120 8.99 -2.20 -13.13
C ILE A 120 9.38 -3.64 -13.48
N GLU A 121 9.56 -4.51 -12.48
CA GLU A 121 9.93 -5.91 -12.67
C GLU A 121 8.68 -6.76 -12.97
N GLU A 122 8.66 -7.36 -14.17
CA GLU A 122 7.75 -8.46 -14.47
C GLU A 122 8.14 -9.70 -13.67
N GLY A 123 7.15 -10.49 -13.25
CA GLY A 123 7.43 -11.64 -12.40
C GLY A 123 6.19 -12.16 -11.71
N SER A 124 6.36 -13.19 -10.89
CA SER A 124 5.29 -13.78 -10.10
C SER A 124 5.70 -13.82 -8.63
N THR A 125 4.80 -13.40 -7.74
CA THR A 125 5.03 -13.40 -6.30
C THR A 125 3.83 -13.97 -5.56
N ALA A 126 4.12 -14.71 -4.49
CA ALA A 126 3.10 -15.10 -3.52
C ALA A 126 2.68 -13.87 -2.69
N VAL A 127 1.38 -13.75 -2.43
CA VAL A 127 0.78 -12.69 -1.61
C VAL A 127 -0.14 -13.33 -0.58
N VAL A 128 -0.06 -12.85 0.66
CA VAL A 128 -1.04 -13.15 1.71
C VAL A 128 -1.72 -11.85 2.08
N LEU A 129 -2.97 -11.70 1.65
CA LEU A 129 -3.83 -10.57 2.03
C LEU A 129 -4.53 -10.89 3.34
N LYS A 130 -4.55 -9.94 4.28
CA LYS A 130 -5.26 -10.04 5.55
C LYS A 130 -6.44 -9.10 5.57
N ASP A 131 -7.61 -9.65 5.90
CA ASP A 131 -8.82 -8.87 6.12
C ASP A 131 -8.79 -8.17 7.51
N PRO A 132 -9.74 -7.26 7.79
CA PRO A 132 -9.82 -6.57 9.08
C PRO A 132 -10.06 -7.48 10.28
N ALA A 133 -10.56 -8.71 10.07
CA ALA A 133 -10.75 -9.72 11.11
C ALA A 133 -9.49 -10.59 11.31
N GLY A 134 -8.44 -10.39 10.49
CA GLY A 134 -7.19 -11.13 10.53
C GLY A 134 -7.20 -12.43 9.73
N ASN A 135 -8.25 -12.72 8.95
CA ASN A 135 -8.28 -13.90 8.10
C ASN A 135 -7.29 -13.74 6.93
N GLU A 136 -6.60 -14.82 6.61
CA GLU A 136 -5.61 -14.86 5.53
C GLU A 136 -6.20 -15.35 4.21
N ILE A 137 -5.92 -14.61 3.14
CA ILE A 137 -6.31 -14.88 1.77
C ILE A 137 -5.02 -15.02 0.95
N PRO A 138 -4.46 -16.24 0.86
CA PRO A 138 -3.27 -16.49 0.05
C PRO A 138 -3.64 -16.51 -1.44
N PHE A 139 -2.80 -15.92 -2.29
CA PHE A 139 -2.93 -15.99 -3.75
C PHE A 139 -1.57 -15.72 -4.41
N THR A 140 -1.49 -15.96 -5.72
CA THR A 140 -0.29 -15.63 -6.52
C THR A 140 -0.60 -14.44 -7.42
N LEU A 141 0.27 -13.44 -7.45
CA LEU A 141 0.16 -12.28 -8.34
C LEU A 141 1.28 -12.34 -9.37
N THR A 142 0.90 -12.40 -10.65
CA THR A 142 1.81 -12.40 -11.78
C THR A 142 1.69 -11.09 -12.54
N VAL A 143 2.77 -10.32 -12.57
CA VAL A 143 2.91 -9.12 -13.38
C VAL A 143 3.34 -9.53 -14.79
N THR A 144 2.53 -9.17 -15.79
CA THR A 144 2.79 -9.48 -17.20
C THR A 144 3.17 -8.22 -17.98
N PRO A 145 3.80 -8.34 -19.16
CA PRO A 145 3.96 -7.22 -20.07
C PRO A 145 2.64 -6.46 -20.29
N GLY A 146 2.72 -5.13 -20.34
CA GLY A 146 1.57 -4.28 -20.61
C GLY A 146 0.91 -4.63 -21.95
N ALA A 147 -0.42 -4.74 -21.99
CA ALA A 147 -1.14 -4.75 -23.25
C ALA A 147 -0.88 -3.40 -23.95
N ARG A 148 -0.10 -3.42 -25.04
CA ARG A 148 0.09 -2.28 -25.93
C ARG A 148 -1.19 -2.00 -26.71
#